data_AF-A0A673VHG2-F1
#
_entry.id   AF-A0A673VHG2-F1
#
_cell.length_a   1.000
_cell.length_b   1.000
_cell.length_c   1.000
_cell.angle_alpha   90.00
_cell.angle_beta   90.00
_cell.angle_gamma   90.00
#
_symmetry.space_group_name_H-M   'P 1'
#
loop_
_entity.id
_entity.type
_entity.pdbx_description
1 polymer ?
#
loop_
_entity_poly.entity_id
_entity_poly.type
_entity_poly.pdbx_seq_one_letter_code
_entity_poly.pdbx_strand_id
1 'polypeptide(L)'
;MGSGTSAQHHFAFQNAEKAFKAAALIQRWYRRYKARLETRRQCTWHIFQSIEYAGQQDQVKLHDFFSYLVDHFSPSSNHERDFLDRMFTEERFLQDPEMEKFGDYESIEVPDNYTGPHLSFPLLPDHATALVEAFRLKQ
;
A
#
# COMPACT_ATOMS: atom_id res chain seq x y z
N MET A 1 -68.63 -41.53 -15.82
CA MET A 1 -68.55 -40.12 -15.38
C MET A 1 -67.36 -39.99 -14.43
N GLY A 2 -66.18 -39.55 -14.90
CA GLY A 2 -65.02 -39.43 -13.99
C GLY A 2 -63.66 -39.35 -14.69
N SER A 3 -63.43 -38.37 -15.55
CA SER A 3 -62.10 -38.15 -16.16
C SER A 3 -61.68 -36.67 -16.24
N GLY A 4 -62.45 -35.73 -15.67
CA GLY A 4 -62.16 -34.29 -15.76
C GLY A 4 -61.20 -33.73 -14.70
N THR A 5 -61.13 -34.35 -13.52
CA THR A 5 -60.37 -33.80 -12.37
C THR A 5 -58.86 -33.97 -12.50
N SER A 6 -58.39 -35.02 -13.19
CA SER A 6 -56.96 -35.31 -13.36
C SER A 6 -56.26 -34.30 -14.29
N ALA A 7 -56.91 -33.91 -15.38
CA ALA A 7 -56.36 -32.91 -16.31
C ALA A 7 -56.24 -31.53 -15.65
N GLN A 8 -57.27 -31.10 -14.90
CA GLN A 8 -57.26 -29.82 -14.18
C GLN A 8 -56.13 -29.74 -13.13
N HIS A 9 -55.88 -30.82 -12.38
CA HIS A 9 -54.79 -30.88 -11.41
C HIS A 9 -53.42 -30.73 -12.07
N HIS A 10 -53.22 -31.36 -13.23
CA HIS A 10 -51.98 -31.28 -13.99
C HIS A 10 -51.71 -29.86 -14.52
N PHE A 11 -52.73 -29.19 -15.05
CA PHE A 11 -52.61 -27.79 -15.48
C PHE A 11 -52.36 -26.83 -14.31
N ALA A 12 -53.04 -27.03 -13.18
CA ALA A 12 -52.81 -26.23 -11.97
C ALA A 12 -51.37 -26.37 -11.45
N PHE A 13 -50.82 -27.59 -11.45
CA PHE A 13 -49.44 -27.86 -11.05
C PHE A 13 -48.42 -27.17 -11.97
N GLN A 14 -48.60 -27.25 -13.29
CA GLN A 14 -47.72 -26.57 -14.25
C GLN A 14 -47.77 -25.04 -14.10
N ASN A 15 -48.94 -24.47 -13.84
CA ASN A 15 -49.09 -23.04 -13.61
C ASN A 15 -48.42 -22.61 -12.31
N ALA A 16 -48.56 -23.42 -11.24
CA ALA A 16 -47.85 -23.21 -9.99
C ALA A 16 -46.33 -23.26 -10.20
N GLU A 17 -45.81 -24.22 -10.96
CA GLU A 17 -44.38 -24.33 -11.26
C GLU A 17 -43.84 -23.10 -12.01
N LYS A 18 -44.58 -22.62 -13.01
CA LYS A 18 -44.25 -21.37 -13.73
C LYS A 18 -44.26 -20.16 -12.79
N ALA A 19 -45.26 -20.07 -11.91
CA ALA A 19 -45.35 -19.00 -10.92
C ALA A 19 -44.19 -19.02 -9.93
N PHE A 20 -43.80 -20.21 -9.42
CA PHE A 20 -42.65 -20.36 -8.55
C PHE A 20 -41.33 -19.98 -9.23
N LYS A 21 -41.13 -20.39 -10.48
CA LYS A 21 -39.95 -20.01 -11.29
C LYS A 21 -39.87 -18.50 -11.48
N ALA A 22 -40.99 -17.86 -11.84
CA ALA A 22 -41.06 -16.41 -11.98
C ALA A 22 -40.79 -15.69 -10.65
N ALA A 23 -41.39 -16.15 -9.54
CA ALA A 23 -41.16 -15.59 -8.21
C ALA A 23 -39.69 -15.69 -7.80
N ALA A 24 -39.04 -16.84 -8.03
CA ALA A 24 -37.62 -17.04 -7.75
C ALA A 24 -36.73 -16.09 -8.56
N LEU A 25 -37.06 -15.83 -9.83
CA LEU A 25 -36.34 -14.87 -10.67
C LEU A 25 -36.48 -13.43 -10.13
N ILE A 26 -37.71 -13.01 -9.79
CA ILE A 26 -37.99 -11.68 -9.23
C ILE A 26 -37.24 -11.50 -7.91
N GLN A 27 -37.30 -12.49 -7.02
CA GLN A 27 -36.61 -12.47 -5.73
C GLN A 27 -35.09 -12.39 -5.92
N ARG A 28 -34.52 -13.18 -6.83
CA ARG A 28 -33.08 -13.17 -7.13
C ARG A 28 -32.64 -11.82 -7.67
N TRP A 29 -33.39 -11.26 -8.62
CA TRP A 29 -33.12 -9.92 -9.17
C TRP A 29 -33.17 -8.85 -8.06
N TYR A 30 -34.22 -8.87 -7.24
CA TYR A 30 -34.39 -7.92 -6.15
C TYR A 30 -33.27 -7.98 -5.12
N ARG A 31 -32.87 -9.19 -4.69
CA ARG A 31 -31.73 -9.37 -3.76
C ARG A 31 -30.44 -8.81 -4.33
N ARG A 32 -30.15 -9.06 -5.62
CA ARG A 32 -28.97 -8.51 -6.29
C ARG A 32 -29.03 -6.99 -6.40
N TYR A 33 -30.19 -6.43 -6.74
CA TYR A 33 -30.40 -5.00 -6.81
C TYR A 33 -30.19 -4.33 -5.44
N LYS A 34 -30.77 -4.89 -4.38
CA LYS A 34 -30.59 -4.41 -2.99
C LYS A 34 -29.13 -4.44 -2.55
N ALA A 35 -28.40 -5.53 -2.84
CA ALA A 35 -26.98 -5.63 -2.54
C ALA A 35 -26.18 -4.51 -3.26
N ARG A 36 -26.43 -4.31 -4.55
CA ARG A 36 -25.78 -3.24 -5.33
C ARG A 36 -26.10 -1.84 -4.80
N LEU A 37 -27.34 -1.61 -4.36
CA LEU A 37 -27.76 -0.33 -3.79
C LEU A 37 -27.02 -0.05 -2.47
N GLU A 38 -26.85 -1.06 -1.62
CA GLU A 38 -26.12 -0.93 -0.35
C GLU A 38 -24.63 -0.71 -0.58
N THR A 39 -24.00 -1.44 -1.51
CA THR A 39 -22.59 -1.19 -1.90
C THR A 39 -22.40 0.24 -2.40
N ARG A 40 -23.34 0.76 -3.20
CA ARG A 40 -23.31 2.16 -3.64
C ARG A 40 -23.40 3.12 -2.46
N ARG A 41 -24.32 2.90 -1.52
CA ARG A 41 -24.46 3.71 -0.30
C ARG A 41 -23.16 3.74 0.51
N GLN A 42 -22.56 2.57 0.74
CA GLN A 42 -21.30 2.43 1.48
C GLN A 42 -20.15 3.13 0.75
N CYS A 43 -20.03 2.93 -0.56
CA CYS A 43 -19.00 3.57 -1.38
C CYS A 43 -19.13 5.10 -1.35
N THR A 44 -20.35 5.63 -1.53
CA THR A 44 -20.61 7.06 -1.43
C THR A 44 -20.22 7.62 -0.07
N TRP A 45 -20.62 6.96 1.02
CA TRP A 45 -20.24 7.38 2.37
C TRP A 45 -18.72 7.35 2.58
N HIS A 46 -18.05 6.28 2.14
CA HIS A 46 -16.61 6.14 2.24
C HIS A 46 -15.86 7.23 1.45
N ILE A 47 -16.34 7.58 0.25
CA ILE A 47 -15.77 8.68 -0.55
C ILE A 47 -15.89 10.00 0.21
N PHE A 48 -17.09 10.35 0.67
CA PHE A 48 -17.28 11.60 1.40
C PHE A 48 -16.48 11.65 2.70
N GLN A 49 -16.44 10.57 3.46
CA GLN A 49 -15.60 10.47 4.64
C GLN A 49 -14.13 10.65 4.30
N SER A 50 -13.62 9.96 3.26
CA SER A 50 -12.20 10.10 2.88
C SER A 50 -11.83 11.53 2.50
N ILE A 51 -12.72 12.27 1.86
CA ILE A 51 -12.50 13.67 1.50
C ILE A 51 -12.60 14.59 2.73
N GLU A 52 -13.65 14.42 3.54
CA GLU A 52 -13.90 15.25 4.72
C GLU A 52 -12.80 15.11 5.77
N TYR A 53 -12.25 13.90 5.91
CA TYR A 53 -11.27 13.57 6.95
C TYR A 53 -9.81 13.49 6.46
N ALA A 54 -9.53 13.76 5.18
CA ALA A 54 -8.16 13.74 4.65
C ALA A 54 -7.23 14.68 5.43
N GLY A 55 -7.69 15.92 5.68
CA GLY A 55 -6.91 16.92 6.40
C GLY A 55 -6.60 16.53 7.85
N GLN A 56 -7.57 15.99 8.61
CA GLN A 56 -7.30 15.52 9.97
C GLN A 56 -6.32 14.35 9.98
N GLN A 57 -6.43 13.40 9.03
CA GLN A 57 -5.49 12.29 8.95
C GLN A 57 -4.06 12.77 8.65
N ASP A 58 -3.91 13.72 7.74
CA ASP A 58 -2.60 14.27 7.40
C ASP A 58 -2.01 15.06 8.57
N GLN A 59 -2.83 15.79 9.31
CA GLN A 59 -2.39 16.51 10.51
C GLN A 59 -1.90 15.53 11.60
N VAL A 60 -2.59 14.41 11.82
CA VAL A 60 -2.15 13.38 12.79
C VAL A 60 -0.83 12.77 12.35
N LYS A 61 -0.69 12.41 11.06
CA LYS A 61 0.57 11.86 10.54
C LYS A 61 1.72 12.84 10.66
N LEU A 62 1.49 14.13 10.37
CA LEU A 62 2.49 15.17 10.53
C LEU A 62 2.87 15.35 12.00
N HIS A 63 1.88 15.34 12.90
CA HIS A 63 2.15 15.38 14.33
C HIS A 63 3.04 14.21 14.76
N ASP A 64 2.69 12.98 14.38
CA ASP A 64 3.48 11.78 14.72
C ASP A 64 4.90 11.87 14.15
N PHE A 65 5.05 12.36 12.91
CA PHE A 65 6.35 12.60 12.29
C PHE A 65 7.18 13.64 13.07
N PHE A 66 6.58 14.77 13.45
CA PHE A 66 7.29 15.80 14.22
C PHE A 66 7.60 15.36 15.65
N SER A 67 6.69 14.63 16.30
CA SER A 67 6.95 14.00 17.60
C SER A 67 8.14 13.05 17.50
N TYR A 68 8.16 12.18 16.48
CA TYR A 68 9.30 11.30 16.21
C TYR A 68 10.59 12.11 16.01
N LEU A 69 10.54 13.19 15.21
CA LEU A 69 11.71 14.03 15.00
C LEU A 69 12.20 14.67 16.31
N VAL A 70 11.29 15.19 17.12
CA VAL A 70 11.65 15.80 18.41
C VAL A 70 12.22 14.76 19.36
N ASP A 71 11.64 13.57 19.45
CA ASP A 71 12.10 12.54 20.39
C ASP A 71 13.49 11.99 20.01
N HIS A 72 13.80 11.91 18.71
CA HIS A 72 15.06 11.31 18.22
C HIS A 72 16.14 12.30 17.82
N PHE A 73 15.76 13.54 17.47
CA PHE A 73 16.69 14.57 17.02
C PHE A 73 16.68 15.82 17.91
N SER A 74 15.91 15.84 19.01
CA SER A 74 16.12 16.86 20.05
C SER A 74 17.48 16.60 20.68
N PRO A 75 18.47 17.48 20.43
CA PRO A 75 19.83 17.21 20.81
C PRO A 75 19.94 17.42 22.32
N SER A 76 20.12 16.32 23.03
CA SER A 76 20.32 16.32 24.48
C SER A 76 21.76 16.73 24.84
N SER A 77 22.67 16.65 23.86
CA SER A 77 24.09 16.99 23.98
C SER A 77 24.56 17.89 22.83
N ASN A 78 25.62 18.68 23.05
CA ASN A 78 26.21 19.54 22.02
C ASN A 78 26.77 18.73 20.82
N HIS A 79 27.21 17.49 21.02
CA HIS A 79 27.76 16.65 19.95
C HIS A 79 26.68 16.20 18.93
N GLU A 80 25.44 15.98 19.37
CA GLU A 80 24.32 15.66 18.47
C GLU A 80 23.91 16.87 17.63
N ARG A 81 24.03 18.10 18.18
CA ARG A 81 23.81 19.34 17.42
C ARG A 81 24.81 19.48 16.28
N ASP A 82 26.10 19.30 16.57
CA ASP A 82 27.16 19.47 15.58
C ASP A 82 27.10 18.41 14.47
N PHE A 83 26.61 17.20 14.79
CA PHE A 83 26.38 16.15 13.80
C PHE A 83 25.18 16.47 12.89
N LEU A 84 24.07 16.96 13.45
CA LEU A 84 22.90 17.35 12.65
C LEU A 84 23.17 18.59 11.81
N ASP A 85 23.82 19.60 12.37
CA ASP A 85 24.23 20.80 11.65
C ASP A 85 25.14 20.45 10.48
N ARG A 86 26.08 19.52 10.67
CA ARG A 86 26.90 18.98 9.58
C ARG A 86 26.07 18.26 8.51
N MET A 87 25.15 17.38 8.89
CA MET A 87 24.29 16.64 7.95
C MET A 87 23.37 17.55 7.12
N PHE A 88 22.84 18.63 7.70
CA PHE A 88 21.94 19.57 7.02
C PHE A 88 22.68 20.72 6.31
N THR A 89 23.96 20.95 6.62
CA THR A 89 24.78 22.02 6.04
C THR A 89 25.81 21.50 5.02
N GLU A 90 26.10 20.20 5.00
CA GLU A 90 27.07 19.56 4.09
C GLU A 90 26.71 19.65 2.59
N GLU A 91 25.51 20.10 2.21
CA GLU A 91 25.24 20.47 0.80
C GLU A 91 26.10 21.68 0.34
N ARG A 92 26.79 22.37 1.27
CA ARG A 92 27.60 23.56 0.98
C ARG A 92 29.12 23.44 1.22
N PHE A 93 29.62 22.30 1.70
CA PHE A 93 31.04 22.12 2.06
C PHE A 93 31.77 21.05 1.23
N LEU A 94 31.74 21.19 -0.10
CA LEU A 94 32.70 20.50 -0.97
C LEU A 94 33.96 21.36 -1.17
N GLN A 95 34.70 21.66 -0.10
CA GLN A 95 36.05 22.28 -0.20
C GLN A 95 36.97 21.84 0.95
N ASP A 96 37.01 20.56 1.29
CA ASP A 96 38.12 19.99 2.06
C ASP A 96 38.97 19.10 1.11
N PRO A 97 40.23 19.46 0.80
CA PRO A 97 41.08 18.68 -0.10
C PRO A 97 41.42 17.27 0.42
N GLU A 98 41.20 16.99 1.71
CA GLU A 98 41.31 15.63 2.26
C GLU A 98 40.03 14.80 2.00
N MET A 99 38.86 15.43 1.89
CA MET A 99 37.57 14.75 1.62
C MET A 99 37.37 14.44 0.14
N GLU A 100 38.06 15.15 -0.76
CA GLU A 100 38.10 14.85 -2.20
C GLU A 100 38.66 13.44 -2.46
N LYS A 101 39.53 12.92 -1.57
CA LYS A 101 40.03 11.54 -1.63
C LYS A 101 38.99 10.48 -1.24
N PHE A 102 37.99 10.83 -0.43
CA PHE A 102 36.90 9.92 -0.04
C PHE A 102 35.70 9.98 -0.99
N GLY A 103 35.67 10.96 -1.90
CA GLY A 103 34.62 11.10 -2.90
C GLY A 103 34.79 10.18 -4.12
N ASP A 104 35.99 9.64 -4.33
CA ASP A 104 36.27 8.75 -5.45
C ASP A 104 36.01 7.30 -5.05
N TYR A 105 34.87 6.76 -5.46
CA TYR A 105 34.45 5.39 -5.14
C TYR A 105 35.45 4.34 -5.65
N GLU A 106 36.27 4.67 -6.65
CA GLU A 106 37.35 3.83 -7.20
C GLU A 106 38.49 3.60 -6.18
N SER A 107 38.59 4.44 -5.16
CA SER A 107 39.62 4.33 -4.10
C SER A 107 39.20 3.46 -2.91
N ILE A 108 37.94 3.00 -2.88
CA ILE A 108 37.41 2.20 -1.77
C ILE A 108 37.75 0.72 -2.03
N GLU A 109 38.83 0.24 -1.40
CA GLU A 109 39.19 -1.17 -1.44
C GLU A 109 38.25 -2.00 -0.55
N VAL A 110 37.41 -2.84 -1.16
CA VAL A 110 36.55 -3.78 -0.44
C VAL A 110 37.36 -5.03 -0.10
N PRO A 111 37.44 -5.45 1.19
CA PRO A 111 38.15 -6.66 1.56
C PRO A 111 37.54 -7.94 0.96
N ASP A 112 38.39 -8.90 0.60
CA ASP A 112 37.98 -10.20 0.01
C ASP A 112 37.06 -11.04 0.91
N ASN A 113 37.02 -10.74 2.21
CA ASN A 113 36.16 -11.43 3.18
C ASN A 113 34.72 -10.87 3.24
N TYR A 114 34.44 -9.77 2.53
CA TYR A 114 33.10 -9.19 2.47
C TYR A 114 32.19 -10.10 1.64
N THR A 115 31.18 -10.66 2.30
CA THR A 115 30.23 -11.61 1.69
C THR A 115 29.03 -10.90 1.04
N GLY A 116 28.91 -9.58 1.23
CA GLY A 116 27.83 -8.78 0.66
C GLY A 116 28.04 -8.44 -0.82
N PRO A 117 27.10 -7.69 -1.42
CA PRO A 117 27.17 -7.32 -2.83
C PRO A 117 28.36 -6.39 -3.10
N HIS A 118 29.23 -6.80 -4.02
CA HIS A 118 30.34 -5.99 -4.50
C HIS A 118 29.88 -5.11 -5.67
N LEU A 119 30.02 -3.80 -5.54
CA LEU A 119 29.64 -2.85 -6.58
C LEU A 119 30.83 -2.57 -7.48
N SER A 120 30.60 -2.64 -8.79
CA SER A 120 31.57 -2.20 -9.81
C SER A 120 30.85 -1.29 -10.80
N PHE A 121 31.57 -0.29 -11.29
CA PHE A 121 31.06 0.71 -12.22
C PHE A 121 31.71 0.57 -13.60
N PRO A 122 30.97 0.87 -14.70
CA PRO A 122 29.57 1.30 -14.72
C PRO A 122 28.61 0.21 -14.21
N LEU A 123 27.56 0.60 -13.50
CA LEU A 123 26.66 -0.35 -12.83
C LEU A 123 25.89 -1.18 -13.87
N LEU A 124 26.11 -2.50 -13.89
CA LEU A 124 25.32 -3.40 -14.73
C LEU A 124 23.96 -3.72 -14.08
N PRO A 125 22.91 -4.00 -14.87
CA PRO A 125 21.59 -4.39 -14.34
C PRO A 125 21.64 -5.55 -13.35
N ASP A 126 22.50 -6.54 -13.58
CA ASP A 126 22.65 -7.70 -12.71
C ASP A 126 23.18 -7.33 -11.32
N HIS A 127 24.07 -6.34 -11.24
CA HIS A 127 24.59 -5.81 -9.97
C HIS A 127 23.50 -5.08 -9.19
N ALA A 128 22.65 -4.31 -9.88
CA ALA A 128 21.51 -3.64 -9.26
C ALA A 128 20.49 -4.66 -8.71
N THR A 129 20.24 -5.76 -9.41
CA THR A 129 19.37 -6.83 -8.90
C THR A 129 19.95 -7.52 -7.68
N ALA A 130 21.25 -7.84 -7.68
CA ALA A 130 21.92 -8.45 -6.54
C ALA A 130 21.85 -7.56 -5.28
N LEU A 131 21.99 -6.24 -5.45
CA LEU A 131 21.85 -5.26 -4.36
C LEU A 131 20.44 -5.30 -3.77
N VAL A 132 19.40 -5.28 -4.61
CA VAL A 132 18.01 -5.32 -4.15
C VAL A 132 17.71 -6.64 -3.42
N GLU A 133 18.24 -7.76 -3.89
CA GLU A 133 18.07 -9.05 -3.24
C GLU A 133 18.78 -9.12 -1.89
N ALA A 134 20.01 -8.62 -1.79
CA ALA A 134 20.74 -8.52 -0.52
C ALA A 134 19.96 -7.72 0.53
N PHE A 135 19.42 -6.56 0.15
CA PHE A 135 18.57 -5.73 1.02
C PHE A 135 17.31 -6.46 1.49
N ARG A 136 16.68 -7.24 0.62
CA ARG A 136 15.49 -8.03 0.98
C ARG A 136 15.82 -9.14 1.97
N LEU A 137 17.01 -9.73 1.87
CA LEU A 137 17.48 -10.80 2.74
C LEU A 137 18.08 -10.30 4.05
N LYS A 138 18.21 -8.97 4.25
CA LYS A 138 18.87 -8.32 5.39
C LYS A 138 20.31 -8.82 5.62
N GLN A 139 21.02 -9.10 4.53
CA GLN A 139 22.45 -9.38 4.53
C GLN A 139 23.25 -8.13 4.23
#